data_AF-A0A523AQ10-F1
#
_entry.id   AF-A0A523AQ10-F1
#
_cell.length_a   1.000
_cell.length_b   1.000
_cell.length_c   1.000
_cell.angle_alpha   90.00
_cell.angle_beta   90.00
_cell.angle_gamma   90.00
#
_symmetry.space_group_name_H-M   'P 1'
#
loop_
_entity.id
_entity.type
_entity.pdbx_description
1 polymer ?
#
loop_
_entity_poly.entity_id
_entity_poly.type
_entity_poly.pdbx_seq_one_letter_code
_entity_poly.pdbx_strand_id
1 'polypeptide(L)'
;YVTKETAEILLLKGYMDARNLAINAGILEKEVMPDLLIKAHAQMLTLASLLPPEALDDELKALVKGGEARQPEKVEEKKEEEKKEEEKEEDKKEEEAIEGLASLFG
;
A
#
# COMPACT_ATOMS: atom_id res chain seq x y z
N TYR A 1 -12.14 22.23 4.37
CA TYR A 1 -13.18 22.69 5.32
C TYR A 1 -14.10 21.51 5.58
N VAL A 2 -14.53 21.26 6.81
CA VAL A 2 -15.30 20.05 7.13
C VAL A 2 -16.75 20.22 6.69
N THR A 3 -17.18 19.38 5.75
CA THR A 3 -18.57 19.20 5.30
C THR A 3 -18.89 17.71 5.22
N LYS A 4 -20.15 17.34 4.97
CA LYS A 4 -20.52 15.92 4.83
C LYS A 4 -19.77 15.24 3.68
N GLU A 5 -19.54 15.97 2.59
CA GLU A 5 -18.89 15.50 1.37
C GLU A 5 -17.37 15.40 1.52
N THR A 6 -16.77 16.12 2.48
CA THR A 6 -15.31 16.23 2.62
C THR A 6 -14.75 15.61 3.89
N ALA A 7 -15.59 15.25 4.85
CA ALA A 7 -15.18 14.75 6.16
C ALA A 7 -14.29 13.50 6.04
N GLU A 8 -14.69 12.51 5.24
CA GLU A 8 -13.93 11.26 5.07
C GLU A 8 -12.54 11.50 4.48
N ILE A 9 -12.45 12.29 3.42
CA ILE A 9 -11.18 12.63 2.77
C ILE A 9 -10.25 13.40 3.72
N LEU A 10 -10.80 14.32 4.52
CA LEU A 10 -10.00 15.07 5.49
C LEU A 10 -9.49 14.19 6.63
N LEU A 11 -10.27 13.19 7.08
CA LEU A 11 -9.82 12.21 8.06
C LEU A 11 -8.71 11.32 7.51
N LEU A 12 -8.88 10.79 6.30
CA LEU A 12 -7.84 10.01 5.62
C LEU A 12 -6.56 10.83 5.46
N LYS A 13 -6.67 12.08 5.01
CA LYS A 13 -5.53 12.99 4.89
C LYS A 13 -4.84 13.21 6.24
N GLY A 14 -5.60 13.51 7.30
CA GLY A 14 -5.05 13.72 8.64
C GLY A 14 -4.31 12.49 9.16
N TYR A 15 -4.87 11.29 8.94
CA TYR A 15 -4.22 10.03 9.26
C TYR A 15 -2.91 9.84 8.50
N MET A 16 -2.92 10.05 7.18
CA MET A 16 -1.73 9.92 6.34
C MET A 16 -0.64 10.92 6.72
N ASP A 17 -1.01 12.18 7.00
CA ASP A 17 -0.09 13.22 7.45
C ASP A 17 0.56 12.85 8.79
N ALA A 18 -0.23 12.36 9.76
CA ALA A 18 0.27 11.91 11.05
C ALA A 18 1.19 10.69 10.92
N ARG A 19 0.80 9.69 10.13
CA ARG A 19 1.62 8.51 9.85
C ARG A 19 2.95 8.88 9.19
N ASN A 20 2.92 9.77 8.20
CA ASN A 20 4.12 10.28 7.52
C ASN A 20 5.03 11.03 8.48
N LEU A 21 4.48 11.87 9.36
CA LEU A 21 5.25 12.56 10.38
C LEU A 21 5.92 11.56 11.32
N ALA A 22 5.17 10.57 11.82
CA ALA A 22 5.69 9.57 12.75
C ALA A 22 6.85 8.76 12.15
N ILE A 23 6.71 8.28 10.92
CA ILE A 23 7.77 7.50 10.22
C ILE A 23 9.02 8.35 9.97
N ASN A 24 8.85 9.61 9.55
CA ASN A 24 9.97 10.46 9.18
C ASN A 24 10.68 11.09 10.39
N ALA A 25 9.94 11.40 11.45
CA ALA A 25 10.49 11.87 12.72
C ALA A 25 11.02 10.74 13.61
N GLY A 26 10.77 9.46 13.26
CA GLY A 26 11.19 8.31 14.06
C GLY A 26 10.40 8.17 15.37
N ILE A 27 9.14 8.60 15.39
CA ILE A 27 8.27 8.47 16.56
C ILE A 27 7.80 7.02 16.64
N LEU A 28 8.13 6.36 17.75
CA LEU A 28 7.79 4.96 17.99
C LEU A 28 6.32 4.86 18.36
N GLU A 29 5.51 4.33 17.44
CA GLU A 29 4.14 3.93 17.72
C GLU A 29 3.81 2.62 16.99
N LYS A 30 2.96 1.79 17.62
CA LYS A 30 2.48 0.48 17.16
C LYS A 30 2.06 0.47 15.69
N GLU A 31 1.31 1.47 15.23
CA GLU A 31 0.81 1.50 13.85
C GLU A 31 1.90 1.71 12.79
N VAL A 32 3.01 2.37 13.15
CA VAL A 32 4.14 2.66 12.24
C VAL A 32 5.39 1.84 12.54
N MET A 33 5.39 1.07 13.62
CA MET A 33 6.51 0.22 14.02
C MET A 33 6.98 -0.71 12.89
N PRO A 34 6.09 -1.39 12.13
CA PRO A 34 6.53 -2.24 11.02
C PRO A 34 7.29 -1.46 9.94
N ASP A 35 6.80 -0.27 9.57
CA ASP A 35 7.45 0.57 8.57
C ASP A 35 8.81 1.09 9.04
N LEU A 36 8.92 1.45 10.32
CA LEU A 36 10.17 1.89 10.94
C LEU A 36 11.21 0.78 10.93
N LEU A 37 10.82 -0.47 11.23
CA LEU A 37 11.74 -1.62 11.19
C LEU A 37 12.20 -1.93 9.77
N ILE A 38 11.29 -1.89 8.79
CA ILE A 38 11.64 -2.07 7.37
C ILE A 38 12.62 -0.98 6.92
N LYS A 39 12.34 0.29 7.26
CA LYS A 39 13.22 1.43 6.94
C LYS A 39 14.59 1.27 7.57
N ALA A 40 14.65 0.91 8.85
CA ALA A 40 15.91 0.71 9.57
C ALA A 40 16.73 -0.42 8.94
N HIS A 41 16.11 -1.56 8.62
CA HIS A 41 16.77 -2.68 7.96
C HIS A 41 17.29 -2.29 6.56
N ALA A 42 16.48 -1.59 5.76
CA ALA A 42 16.89 -1.10 4.44
C ALA A 42 18.08 -0.12 4.52
N GLN A 43 18.04 0.80 5.49
CA GLN A 43 19.13 1.75 5.72
C GLN A 43 20.41 1.06 6.20
N MET A 44 20.29 0.07 7.09
CA MET A 44 21.40 -0.76 7.53
C MET A 44 22.08 -1.47 6.35
N LEU A 45 21.30 -2.13 5.49
CA LEU A 45 21.85 -2.81 4.30
C LEU A 45 22.46 -1.84 3.30
N THR A 46 21.85 -0.67 3.11
CA THR A 46 22.39 0.39 2.25
C THR A 46 23.73 0.91 2.78
N LEU A 47 23.85 1.07 4.09
CA LEU A 47 25.12 1.48 4.70
C LEU A 47 26.16 0.36 4.56
N ALA A 48 25.77 -0.89 4.79
CA ALA A 48 26.66 -2.04 4.65
C ALA A 48 27.17 -2.22 3.21
N SER A 49 26.34 -1.95 2.19
CA SER A 49 26.76 -2.08 0.78
C SER A 49 27.79 -1.05 0.34
N LEU A 50 27.95 0.04 1.07
CA LEU A 50 28.96 1.07 0.81
C LEU A 50 30.30 0.81 1.51
N LEU A 51 30.35 -0.16 2.43
CA LEU A 51 31.55 -0.50 3.20
C LEU A 51 32.42 -1.55 2.48
N PRO A 52 33.74 -1.56 2.73
CA PRO A 52 34.61 -2.61 2.22
C PRO A 52 34.23 -3.98 2.83
N PRO A 53 34.36 -5.10 2.10
CA PRO A 53 33.96 -6.42 2.58
C PRO A 53 34.62 -6.85 3.89
N GLU A 54 35.83 -6.38 4.16
CA GLU A 54 36.60 -6.70 5.37
C GLU A 54 35.99 -6.06 6.63
N ALA A 55 35.19 -5.01 6.48
CA ALA A 55 34.48 -4.36 7.57
C ALA A 55 33.12 -5.02 7.88
N LEU A 56 32.69 -5.99 7.07
CA LEU A 56 31.42 -6.70 7.23
C LEU A 56 31.66 -8.09 7.83
N ASP A 57 30.73 -8.53 8.68
CA ASP A 57 30.65 -9.92 9.08
C ASP A 57 30.04 -10.80 7.97
N ASP A 58 30.09 -12.12 8.16
CA ASP A 58 29.66 -13.05 7.12
C ASP A 58 28.15 -13.03 6.86
N GLU A 59 27.36 -12.69 7.89
CA GLU A 59 25.91 -12.52 7.77
C GLU A 59 25.57 -11.29 6.92
N LEU A 60 26.15 -10.12 7.20
CA LEU A 60 25.91 -8.91 6.42
C LEU A 60 26.43 -9.05 4.99
N LYS A 61 27.56 -9.72 4.77
CA LYS A 61 28.03 -10.04 3.40
C LYS A 61 27.01 -10.86 2.63
N ALA A 62 26.39 -11.85 3.27
CA ALA A 62 25.36 -12.68 2.64
C ALA A 62 24.10 -11.86 2.35
N LEU A 63 23.66 -11.04 3.30
CA LEU A 63 22.46 -10.19 3.17
C LEU A 63 22.61 -9.12 2.09
N VAL A 64 23.78 -8.46 1.99
CA VAL A 64 24.06 -7.46 0.94
C VAL A 64 24.08 -8.12 -0.44
N LYS A 65 24.67 -9.31 -0.57
CA LYS A 65 24.69 -10.06 -1.85
C LYS A 65 23.31 -10.58 -2.27
N GLY A 66 22.46 -10.96 -1.30
CA GLY A 66 21.10 -11.44 -1.56
C GLY A 66 20.04 -10.33 -1.64
N GLY A 67 20.42 -9.08 -1.36
CA GLY A 67 19.50 -7.94 -1.23
C GLY A 67 19.05 -7.29 -2.53
N GLU A 68 19.58 -7.70 -3.69
CA GLU A 68 19.05 -7.29 -4.98
C GLU A 68 17.69 -7.96 -5.22
N ALA A 69 16.62 -7.19 -5.01
CA ALA A 69 15.21 -7.53 -5.25
C ALA A 69 14.52 -8.45 -4.22
N ARG A 70 14.08 -7.85 -3.11
CA ARG A 70 12.79 -8.26 -2.51
C ARG A 70 11.73 -7.24 -2.91
N GLN A 71 11.07 -7.50 -4.05
CA GLN A 71 9.83 -6.81 -4.39
C GLN A 71 8.84 -7.00 -3.23
N PRO A 72 8.02 -6.00 -2.87
CA PRO A 72 6.94 -6.22 -1.93
C PRO A 72 6.06 -7.33 -2.51
N GLU A 73 5.82 -8.40 -1.75
CA GLU A 73 4.79 -9.38 -2.09
C GLU A 73 3.49 -8.61 -2.29
N LYS A 74 3.03 -8.57 -3.55
CA LYS A 74 1.72 -8.06 -3.93
C LYS A 74 0.67 -8.83 -3.11
N VAL A 75 0.13 -8.18 -2.08
CA VAL A 75 -1.13 -8.59 -1.44
C VAL A 75 -2.32 -8.18 -2.35
N GLU A 76 -2.17 -8.27 -3.67
CA GLU A 76 -3.16 -7.80 -4.66
C GLU A 76 -4.17 -8.88 -5.08
N GLU A 77 -3.89 -10.17 -4.88
CA GLU A 77 -4.76 -11.23 -5.41
C GLU A 77 -6.17 -11.24 -4.78
N LYS A 78 -6.38 -10.68 -3.59
CA LYS A 78 -7.73 -10.64 -2.99
C LYS A 78 -8.59 -9.45 -3.39
N LYS A 79 -8.03 -8.38 -3.95
CA LYS A 79 -8.79 -7.16 -4.28
C LYS A 79 -9.26 -7.10 -5.73
N GLU A 80 -8.66 -7.92 -6.61
CA GLU A 80 -8.99 -7.95 -8.03
C GLU A 80 -10.22 -8.83 -8.34
N GLU A 81 -10.47 -9.89 -7.57
CA GLU A 81 -11.69 -10.71 -7.68
C GLU A 81 -12.95 -9.96 -7.25
N GLU A 82 -12.94 -9.26 -6.11
CA GLU A 82 -14.09 -8.48 -5.62
C GLU A 82 -14.50 -7.37 -6.62
N LYS A 83 -13.51 -6.68 -7.21
CA LYS A 83 -13.78 -5.58 -8.15
C LYS A 83 -14.36 -6.07 -9.49
N LYS A 84 -13.98 -7.27 -9.92
CA LYS A 84 -14.45 -7.87 -11.18
C LYS A 84 -15.83 -8.51 -11.05
N GLU A 85 -16.24 -8.92 -9.84
CA GLU A 85 -17.61 -9.32 -9.55
C GLU A 85 -18.56 -8.11 -9.48
N GLU A 86 -18.16 -7.01 -8.82
CA GLU A 86 -18.97 -5.77 -8.78
C GLU A 86 -19.23 -5.20 -10.20
N GLU A 87 -18.20 -5.11 -11.04
CA GLU A 87 -18.32 -4.56 -12.41
C GLU A 87 -19.24 -5.42 -13.30
N LYS A 88 -19.22 -6.75 -13.12
CA LYS A 88 -20.14 -7.67 -13.81
C LYS A 88 -21.59 -7.61 -13.31
N GLU A 89 -21.80 -7.23 -12.06
CA GLU A 89 -23.15 -7.10 -11.49
C GLU A 89 -23.79 -5.77 -11.90
N GLU A 90 -22.97 -4.71 -12.06
CA GLU A 90 -23.42 -3.40 -12.57
C GLU A 90 -23.82 -3.47 -14.04
N ASP A 91 -23.01 -4.11 -14.91
CA ASP A 91 -23.31 -4.26 -16.34
C ASP A 91 -24.66 -4.98 -16.59
N LYS A 92 -24.94 -6.04 -15.80
CA LYS A 92 -26.21 -6.78 -15.90
C LYS A 92 -27.41 -5.95 -15.46
N LYS A 93 -27.25 -5.09 -14.44
CA LYS A 93 -28.33 -4.20 -14.00
C LYS A 93 -28.62 -3.11 -15.03
N GLU A 94 -27.60 -2.61 -15.74
CA GLU A 94 -27.79 -1.65 -16.82
C GLU A 94 -28.50 -2.27 -18.03
N GLU A 95 -28.10 -3.48 -18.46
CA GLU A 95 -28.77 -4.17 -19.57
C GLU A 95 -30.26 -4.44 -19.27
N GLU A 96 -30.60 -4.92 -18.07
CA GLU A 96 -31.99 -5.15 -17.65
C GLU A 96 -32.79 -3.83 -17.56
N ALA A 97 -32.18 -2.73 -17.12
CA ALA A 97 -32.83 -1.43 -17.05
C ALA A 97 -33.13 -0.85 -18.45
N ILE A 98 -32.23 -1.04 -19.41
CA ILE A 98 -32.40 -0.60 -20.79
C ILE A 98 -33.51 -1.42 -21.47
N GLU A 99 -33.56 -2.73 -21.23
CA GLU A 99 -34.60 -3.61 -21.77
C GLU A 99 -35.99 -3.28 -21.17
N GLY A 100 -36.05 -2.96 -19.87
CA GLY A 100 -37.27 -2.48 -19.22
C GLY A 100 -37.78 -1.15 -19.75
N LEU A 101 -36.89 -0.22 -20.11
CA LEU A 101 -37.25 1.05 -20.74
C LEU A 101 -37.75 0.86 -22.18
N ALA A 102 -37.18 -0.07 -22.94
CA ALA A 102 -37.61 -0.36 -24.31
C ALA A 102 -39.06 -0.86 -24.38
N SER A 103 -39.50 -1.64 -23.38
CA SER A 103 -40.89 -2.12 -23.28
C SER A 103 -41.92 -1.01 -23.02
N LEU A 104 -41.50 0.16 -22.52
CA LEU A 104 -42.40 1.26 -22.18
C LEU A 104 -42.73 2.16 -23.39
N PHE A 105 -41.96 2.06 -24.48
CA PHE A 105 -42.06 2.92 -25.66
C PHE A 105 -42.34 2.14 -26.97
N GLY A 106 -42.67 0.84 -26.87
CA GLY A 106 -43.07 -0.02 -28.00
C GLY A 106 -44.56 0.00 -28.29
#